data_AF-A0A966P9V9-F1
#
_entry.id   AF-A0A966P9V9-F1
#
_cell.length_a   1.000
_cell.length_b   1.000
_cell.length_c   1.000
_cell.angle_alpha   90.00
_cell.angle_beta   90.00
_cell.angle_gamma   90.00
#
_symmetry.space_group_name_H-M   'P 1'
#
loop_
_entity.id
_entity.type
_entity.pdbx_description
1 polymer ?
#
loop_
_entity_poly.entity_id
_entity_poly.type
_entity_poly.pdbx_seq_one_letter_code
_entity_poly.pdbx_strand_id
1 'polypeptide(L)'
;MMATAVFDKSAAEYGLLGSILAIGSLSGAIVSARLEKKRDPRFVMRGAMLFSLVLILSSFAPNYITYAILLPIIGFIALVTFIAANTMVQLRTDSAIRGRVMGIYLTVFLGGTPIVSPFIGWMTQALGTRITITICGAIAFTAAAITYAKFKDKGDAPESVLVSDVLEAAYEDKKD
;
A
#
# COMPACT_ATOMS: atom_id res chain seq x y z
N MET A 1 -16.38 -2.24 10.32
CA MET A 1 -17.04 -3.56 10.25
C MET A 1 -16.61 -4.49 11.40
N MET A 2 -15.32 -4.71 11.68
CA MET A 2 -14.93 -5.57 12.82
C MET A 2 -15.51 -5.13 14.19
N ALA A 3 -15.42 -3.85 14.54
CA ALA A 3 -15.94 -3.35 15.82
C ALA A 3 -17.46 -3.50 15.98
N THR A 4 -18.21 -3.22 14.92
CA THR A 4 -19.68 -3.19 14.94
C THR A 4 -20.32 -4.54 14.63
N ALA A 5 -19.73 -5.35 13.72
CA ALA A 5 -20.31 -6.61 13.27
C ALA A 5 -19.76 -7.86 13.98
N VAL A 6 -18.62 -7.75 14.67
CA VAL A 6 -18.00 -8.90 15.38
C VAL A 6 -17.92 -8.67 16.88
N PHE A 7 -17.80 -7.43 17.34
CA PHE A 7 -17.67 -7.13 18.77
C PHE A 7 -18.91 -6.42 19.37
N ASP A 8 -19.98 -6.24 18.59
CA ASP A 8 -21.22 -5.57 19.02
C ASP A 8 -20.99 -4.19 19.67
N LYS A 9 -19.94 -3.48 19.23
CA LYS A 9 -19.54 -2.20 19.83
C LYS A 9 -20.17 -1.01 19.12
N SER A 10 -20.53 0.01 19.90
CA SER A 10 -21.15 1.25 19.43
C SER A 10 -20.22 2.08 18.51
N ALA A 11 -20.79 3.02 17.76
CA ALA A 11 -20.08 3.91 16.84
C ALA A 11 -18.91 4.68 17.50
N ALA A 12 -19.02 4.97 18.81
CA ALA A 12 -17.95 5.60 19.59
C ALA A 12 -16.67 4.75 19.65
N GLU A 13 -16.80 3.44 19.79
CA GLU A 13 -15.65 2.52 19.87
C GLU A 13 -15.00 2.32 18.49
N TYR A 14 -15.80 2.33 17.42
CA TYR A 14 -15.27 2.38 16.07
C TYR A 14 -14.44 3.66 15.83
N GLY A 15 -14.92 4.80 16.31
CA GLY A 15 -14.17 6.07 16.28
C GLY A 15 -12.85 6.00 17.04
N LEU A 16 -12.85 5.38 18.24
CA LEU A 16 -11.63 5.19 19.04
C LEU A 16 -10.59 4.32 18.31
N LEU A 17 -11.01 3.22 17.67
CA LEU A 17 -10.10 2.40 16.87
C LEU A 17 -9.51 3.18 15.69
N GLY A 18 -10.32 4.05 15.06
CA GLY A 18 -9.85 4.97 14.02
C GLY A 18 -8.75 5.91 14.53
N SER A 19 -8.95 6.51 15.71
CA SER A 19 -7.93 7.35 16.35
C SER A 19 -6.66 6.57 16.70
N ILE A 20 -6.79 5.35 17.20
CA ILE A 20 -5.66 4.47 17.53
C ILE A 20 -4.86 4.11 16.26
N LEU A 21 -5.55 3.78 15.16
CA LEU A 21 -4.93 3.59 13.85
C LEU A 21 -4.21 4.87 13.38
N ALA A 22 -4.82 6.03 13.60
CA ALA A 22 -4.25 7.32 13.20
C ALA A 22 -2.94 7.63 13.93
N ILE A 23 -2.80 7.25 15.21
CA ILE A 23 -1.54 7.40 15.98
C ILE A 23 -0.40 6.62 15.30
N GLY A 24 -0.66 5.37 14.91
CA GLY A 24 0.32 4.56 14.20
C GLY A 24 0.66 5.10 12.82
N SER A 25 -0.37 5.55 12.08
CA SER A 25 -0.24 6.16 10.76
C SER A 25 0.60 7.44 10.79
N LEU A 26 0.33 8.34 11.75
CA LEU A 26 1.08 9.58 11.94
C LEU A 26 2.54 9.29 12.29
N SER A 27 2.78 8.34 13.19
CA SER A 27 4.13 7.90 13.54
C SER A 27 4.86 7.35 12.31
N GLY A 28 4.15 6.58 11.46
CA GLY A 28 4.67 6.08 10.20
C GLY A 28 5.05 7.17 9.22
N ALA A 29 4.23 8.22 9.10
CA ALA A 29 4.52 9.37 8.24
C ALA A 29 5.80 10.10 8.67
N ILE A 30 5.95 10.38 9.97
CA ILE A 30 7.13 11.06 10.53
C ILE A 30 8.40 10.23 10.32
N VAL A 31 8.33 8.92 10.61
CA VAL A 31 9.48 8.02 10.43
C VAL A 31 9.82 7.87 8.94
N SER A 32 8.81 7.79 8.08
CA SER A 32 9.02 7.64 6.63
C SER A 32 9.84 8.80 6.06
N ALA A 33 9.62 10.03 6.50
CA ALA A 33 10.40 11.20 6.09
C ALA A 33 11.91 11.05 6.39
N ARG A 34 12.29 10.26 7.39
CA ARG A 34 13.70 10.00 7.74
C ARG A 34 14.33 8.84 6.95
N LEU A 35 13.52 8.06 6.23
CA LEU A 35 13.96 6.85 5.51
C LEU A 35 14.35 7.11 4.05
N GLU A 36 14.41 8.38 3.60
CA GLU A 36 14.65 8.77 2.20
C GLU A 36 15.83 8.06 1.53
N LYS A 37 16.94 7.83 2.24
CA LYS A 37 18.15 7.20 1.69
C LYS A 37 18.07 5.67 1.51
N LYS A 38 17.03 4.98 2.00
CA LYS A 38 16.90 3.51 1.98
C LYS A 38 15.70 3.02 1.16
N ARG A 39 15.12 3.87 0.31
CA ARG A 39 13.89 3.59 -0.44
C ARG A 39 14.16 2.81 -1.73
N ASP A 40 14.61 1.56 -1.56
CA ASP A 40 14.69 0.61 -2.67
C ASP A 40 13.32 -0.02 -2.98
N PRO A 41 13.09 -0.49 -4.23
CA PRO A 41 11.89 -1.26 -4.57
C PRO A 41 11.69 -2.47 -3.64
N ARG A 42 12.80 -3.05 -3.16
CA ARG A 42 12.81 -4.15 -2.18
C ARG A 42 12.21 -3.74 -0.83
N PHE A 43 12.38 -2.48 -0.41
CA PHE A 43 11.79 -1.96 0.83
C PHE A 43 10.26 -1.90 0.73
N VAL A 44 9.74 -1.39 -0.39
CA VAL A 44 8.29 -1.30 -0.65
C VAL A 44 7.65 -2.68 -0.70
N MET A 45 8.28 -3.63 -1.40
CA MET A 45 7.77 -5.00 -1.49
C MET A 45 7.78 -5.71 -0.13
N ARG A 46 8.85 -5.56 0.66
CA ARG A 46 8.92 -6.09 2.03
C ARG A 46 7.89 -5.45 2.95
N GLY A 47 7.69 -4.14 2.85
CA GLY A 47 6.66 -3.41 3.58
C GLY A 47 5.25 -3.91 3.26
N ALA A 48 4.94 -4.15 1.97
CA ALA A 48 3.67 -4.70 1.54
C ALA A 48 3.43 -6.13 2.05
N MET A 49 4.46 -6.98 2.03
CA MET A 49 4.40 -8.32 2.62
C MET A 49 4.16 -8.26 4.14
N LEU A 50 4.91 -7.41 4.86
CA LEU A 50 4.76 -7.25 6.30
C LEU A 50 3.39 -6.70 6.67
N PHE A 51 2.90 -5.69 5.95
CA PHE A 51 1.55 -5.14 6.13
C PHE A 51 0.48 -6.23 5.97
N SER A 52 0.57 -7.01 4.89
CA SER A 52 -0.39 -8.09 4.61
C SER A 52 -0.34 -9.18 5.68
N LEU A 53 0.85 -9.52 6.19
CA LEU A 53 1.02 -10.49 7.26
C LEU A 53 0.38 -9.99 8.57
N VAL A 54 0.65 -8.75 8.98
CA VAL A 54 0.05 -8.17 10.18
C VAL A 54 -1.47 -8.04 10.04
N LEU A 55 -1.97 -7.74 8.83
CA LEU A 55 -3.40 -7.71 8.53
C LEU A 55 -4.05 -9.09 8.70
N ILE A 56 -3.42 -10.15 8.19
CA ILE A 56 -3.87 -11.54 8.40
C ILE A 56 -3.87 -11.88 9.89
N LEU A 57 -2.78 -11.56 10.62
CA LEU A 57 -2.71 -11.81 12.07
C LEU A 57 -3.81 -11.09 12.84
N SER A 58 -4.17 -9.86 12.42
CA SER A 58 -5.27 -9.11 13.03
C SER A 58 -6.63 -9.76 12.87
N SER A 59 -6.82 -10.55 11.79
CA SER A 59 -8.05 -11.31 11.57
C SER A 59 -8.28 -12.38 12.62
N PHE A 60 -7.20 -12.97 13.14
CA PHE A 60 -7.24 -14.00 14.19
C PHE A 60 -7.30 -13.41 15.60
N ALA A 61 -7.35 -12.09 15.77
CA ALA A 61 -7.37 -11.45 17.09
C ALA A 61 -8.62 -11.87 17.89
N PRO A 62 -8.48 -12.59 19.02
CA PRO A 62 -9.63 -13.13 19.75
C PRO A 62 -10.43 -12.02 20.46
N ASN A 63 -9.76 -10.96 20.91
CA ASN A 63 -10.34 -9.89 21.72
C ASN A 63 -10.18 -8.51 21.09
N TYR A 64 -11.10 -7.59 21.40
CA TYR A 64 -11.10 -6.19 20.96
C TYR A 64 -9.79 -5.47 21.32
N ILE A 65 -9.23 -5.72 22.51
CA ILE A 65 -7.97 -5.11 22.96
C ILE A 65 -6.80 -5.56 22.09
N THR A 66 -6.72 -6.85 21.75
CA THR A 66 -5.67 -7.38 20.88
C THR A 66 -5.74 -6.75 19.49
N TYR A 67 -6.95 -6.58 18.96
CA TYR A 67 -7.18 -5.88 17.69
C TYR A 67 -6.75 -4.40 17.78
N ALA A 68 -7.15 -3.70 18.86
CA ALA A 68 -6.79 -2.30 19.09
C ALA A 68 -5.26 -2.09 19.17
N ILE A 69 -4.51 -3.01 19.79
CA ILE A 69 -3.04 -2.93 19.88
C ILE A 69 -2.36 -3.19 18.53
N LEU A 70 -2.97 -4.00 17.65
CA LEU A 70 -2.44 -4.28 16.31
C LEU A 70 -2.67 -3.12 15.33
N LEU A 71 -3.73 -2.33 15.51
CA LEU A 71 -4.07 -1.22 14.60
C LEU A 71 -2.97 -0.16 14.43
N PRO A 72 -2.26 0.31 15.47
CA PRO A 72 -1.15 1.24 15.31
C PRO A 72 -0.04 0.65 14.45
N ILE A 73 0.26 -0.65 14.63
CA ILE A 73 1.30 -1.36 13.86
C ILE A 73 0.87 -1.44 12.39
N ILE A 74 -0.38 -1.78 12.13
CA ILE A 74 -0.96 -1.81 10.77
C ILE A 74 -0.87 -0.44 10.12
N GLY A 75 -1.34 0.61 10.80
CA GLY A 75 -1.33 1.99 10.29
C GLY A 75 0.09 2.50 10.02
N PHE A 76 1.04 2.19 10.91
CA PHE A 76 2.45 2.53 10.75
C PHE A 76 3.04 1.90 9.47
N ILE A 77 2.92 0.59 9.32
CA ILE A 77 3.50 -0.13 8.17
C ILE A 77 2.82 0.31 6.87
N ALA A 78 1.50 0.50 6.90
CA ALA A 78 0.72 0.95 5.74
C ALA A 78 1.23 2.30 5.23
N LEU A 79 1.34 3.31 6.10
CA LEU A 79 1.76 4.65 5.67
C LEU A 79 3.23 4.71 5.30
N VAL A 80 4.12 4.02 6.01
CA VAL A 80 5.54 3.95 5.63
C VAL A 80 5.68 3.36 4.23
N THR A 81 5.00 2.26 3.95
CA THR A 81 5.04 1.59 2.65
C THR A 81 4.41 2.45 1.56
N PHE A 82 3.27 3.08 1.84
CA PHE A 82 2.57 3.94 0.89
C PHE A 82 3.42 5.15 0.49
N ILE A 83 4.01 5.86 1.47
CA ILE A 83 4.88 7.01 1.19
C ILE A 83 6.11 6.56 0.39
N ALA A 84 6.74 5.44 0.77
CA ALA A 84 7.89 4.92 0.04
C ALA A 84 7.56 4.57 -1.41
N ALA A 85 6.41 3.94 -1.68
CA ALA A 85 5.95 3.62 -3.03
C ALA A 85 5.71 4.88 -3.87
N ASN A 86 5.00 5.86 -3.32
CA ASN A 86 4.74 7.12 -4.01
C ASN A 86 6.04 7.87 -4.34
N THR A 87 6.94 7.99 -3.36
CA THR A 87 8.23 8.65 -3.59
C THR A 87 9.08 7.89 -4.61
N MET A 88 9.09 6.56 -4.58
CA MET A 88 9.83 5.75 -5.56
C MET A 88 9.36 6.02 -6.99
N VAL A 89 8.05 6.07 -7.22
CA VAL A 89 7.48 6.40 -8.54
C VAL A 89 7.90 7.82 -8.94
N GLN A 90 7.84 8.79 -8.03
CA GLN A 90 8.21 10.18 -8.30
C GLN A 90 9.70 10.37 -8.63
N LEU A 91 10.59 9.67 -7.92
CA LEU A 91 12.04 9.76 -8.10
C LEU A 91 12.52 9.01 -9.35
N ARG A 92 11.81 7.97 -9.79
CA ARG A 92 12.10 7.21 -11.02
C ARG A 92 11.39 7.76 -12.25
N THR A 93 10.78 8.94 -12.15
CA THR A 93 10.09 9.59 -13.26
C THR A 93 10.68 10.97 -13.53
N ASP A 94 10.92 11.26 -14.80
CA ASP A 94 11.34 12.58 -15.28
C ASP A 94 10.34 13.66 -14.83
N SER A 95 10.87 14.81 -14.41
CA SER A 95 10.08 15.99 -14.04
C SER A 95 9.07 16.40 -15.12
N ALA A 96 9.43 16.27 -16.41
CA ALA A 96 8.60 16.69 -17.55
C ALA A 96 7.31 15.86 -17.70
N ILE A 97 7.33 14.57 -17.33
CA ILE A 97 6.18 13.67 -17.45
C ILE A 97 5.64 13.17 -16.11
N ARG A 98 6.22 13.63 -14.98
CA ARG A 98 5.84 13.21 -13.62
C ARG A 98 4.34 13.33 -13.36
N GLY A 99 3.71 14.41 -13.80
CA GLY A 99 2.27 14.62 -13.65
C GLY A 99 1.43 13.56 -14.37
N ARG A 100 1.83 13.15 -15.59
CA ARG A 100 1.14 12.12 -16.38
C ARG A 100 1.29 10.74 -15.75
N VAL A 101 2.50 10.38 -15.33
CA VAL A 101 2.78 9.09 -14.67
C VAL A 101 2.04 9.00 -13.33
N MET A 102 2.08 10.05 -12.51
CA MET A 102 1.32 10.09 -11.26
C MET A 102 -0.19 10.05 -11.49
N GLY A 103 -0.70 10.67 -12.56
CA GLY A 103 -2.10 10.58 -12.95
C GLY A 103 -2.54 9.14 -13.23
N ILE A 104 -1.77 8.39 -14.04
CA ILE A 104 -2.03 6.97 -14.31
C ILE A 104 -1.90 6.14 -13.02
N TYR A 105 -0.86 6.39 -12.23
CA TYR A 105 -0.63 5.71 -10.95
C TYR A 105 -1.83 5.86 -10.00
N LEU A 106 -2.30 7.09 -9.80
CA LEU A 106 -3.46 7.37 -8.96
C LEU A 106 -4.76 6.83 -9.55
N THR A 107 -4.92 6.85 -10.87
CA THR A 107 -6.09 6.27 -11.55
C THR A 107 -6.18 4.77 -11.29
N VAL A 108 -5.08 4.03 -11.41
CA VAL A 108 -5.04 2.59 -11.10
C VAL A 108 -5.28 2.35 -9.60
N PHE A 109 -4.66 3.15 -8.74
CA PHE A 109 -4.74 2.96 -7.29
C PHE A 109 -6.15 3.27 -6.72
N LEU A 110 -6.74 4.41 -7.10
CA LEU A 110 -8.08 4.80 -6.64
C LEU A 110 -9.20 4.16 -7.46
N GLY A 111 -8.98 3.90 -8.75
CA GLY A 111 -10.01 3.37 -9.66
C GLY A 111 -10.48 1.96 -9.32
N GLY A 112 -9.65 1.15 -8.66
CA GLY A 112 -10.06 -0.17 -8.14
C GLY A 112 -10.96 -0.09 -6.91
N THR A 113 -10.82 0.95 -6.07
CA THR A 113 -11.54 1.08 -4.79
C THR A 113 -13.07 1.05 -4.92
N PRO A 114 -13.72 1.80 -5.83
CA PRO A 114 -15.19 1.79 -5.95
C PRO A 114 -15.74 0.43 -6.39
N ILE A 115 -14.93 -0.39 -7.07
CA ILE A 115 -15.33 -1.73 -7.51
C ILE A 115 -15.11 -2.75 -6.38
N VAL A 116 -13.96 -2.65 -5.70
CA VAL A 116 -13.55 -3.58 -4.66
C VAL A 116 -14.36 -3.39 -3.37
N SER A 117 -14.74 -2.17 -3.01
CA SER A 117 -15.45 -1.87 -1.76
C SER A 117 -16.81 -2.59 -1.64
N PRO A 118 -17.72 -2.53 -2.63
CA PRO A 118 -18.97 -3.30 -2.61
C PRO A 118 -18.74 -4.80 -2.55
N PHE A 119 -17.74 -5.30 -3.28
CA PHE A 119 -17.40 -6.72 -3.30
C PHE A 119 -16.93 -7.23 -1.92
N ILE A 120 -16.05 -6.47 -1.25
CA ILE A 120 -15.63 -6.76 0.13
C ILE A 120 -16.82 -6.69 1.09
N GLY A 121 -17.73 -5.72 0.90
CA GLY A 121 -18.95 -5.59 1.68
C GLY A 121 -19.83 -6.82 1.58
N TRP A 122 -20.08 -7.31 0.36
CA TRP A 122 -20.83 -8.54 0.11
C TRP A 122 -20.14 -9.77 0.72
N MET A 123 -18.83 -9.93 0.51
CA MET A 123 -18.07 -11.03 1.14
C MET A 123 -18.14 -11.01 2.66
N THR A 124 -18.11 -9.81 3.26
CA THR A 124 -18.21 -9.65 4.71
C THR A 124 -19.58 -10.11 5.23
N GLN A 125 -20.65 -9.87 4.48
CA GLN A 125 -22.00 -10.35 4.84
C GLN A 125 -22.14 -11.86 4.65
N ALA A 126 -21.55 -12.43 3.59
CA ALA A 126 -21.69 -13.85 3.27
C ALA A 126 -20.77 -14.78 4.09
N LEU A 127 -19.50 -14.38 4.28
CA LEU A 127 -18.45 -15.21 4.88
C LEU A 127 -17.99 -14.70 6.25
N GLY A 128 -18.48 -13.54 6.68
CA GLY A 128 -18.04 -12.88 7.90
C GLY A 128 -16.76 -12.04 7.73
N THR A 129 -16.59 -11.09 8.65
CA THR A 129 -15.53 -10.07 8.56
C THR A 129 -14.12 -10.66 8.67
N ARG A 130 -13.92 -11.65 9.56
CA ARG A 130 -12.60 -12.29 9.78
C ARG A 130 -12.12 -13.02 8.53
N ILE A 131 -12.96 -13.88 7.96
CA ILE A 131 -12.60 -14.64 6.75
C ILE A 131 -12.31 -13.67 5.60
N THR A 132 -13.11 -12.62 5.43
CA THR A 132 -12.90 -11.61 4.39
C THR A 132 -11.57 -10.87 4.55
N ILE A 133 -11.21 -10.42 5.75
CA ILE A 133 -9.91 -9.77 6.02
C ILE A 133 -8.75 -10.73 5.71
N THR A 134 -8.89 -12.01 6.08
CA THR A 134 -7.87 -13.04 5.82
C THR A 134 -7.66 -13.24 4.32
N ILE A 135 -8.74 -13.34 3.54
CA ILE A 135 -8.68 -13.50 2.08
C ILE A 135 -8.03 -12.27 1.44
N CYS A 136 -8.45 -11.06 1.81
CA CYS A 136 -7.86 -9.82 1.29
C CYS A 136 -6.36 -9.74 1.62
N GLY A 137 -5.98 -10.03 2.87
CA GLY A 137 -4.59 -10.08 3.29
C GLY A 137 -3.78 -11.14 2.56
N ALA A 138 -4.34 -12.33 2.33
CA ALA A 138 -3.69 -13.39 1.58
C ALA A 138 -3.45 -12.99 0.12
N ILE A 139 -4.46 -12.44 -0.56
CA ILE A 139 -4.32 -11.94 -1.94
C ILE A 139 -3.20 -10.88 -2.01
N ALA A 140 -3.21 -9.90 -1.11
CA ALA A 140 -2.19 -8.86 -1.05
C ALA A 140 -0.78 -9.43 -0.78
N PHE A 141 -0.67 -10.38 0.16
CA PHE A 141 0.59 -11.05 0.47
C PHE A 141 1.13 -11.83 -0.73
N THR A 142 0.27 -12.60 -1.40
CA THR A 142 0.66 -13.42 -2.55
C THR A 142 1.08 -12.55 -3.72
N ALA A 143 0.34 -11.47 -4.01
CA ALA A 143 0.70 -10.51 -5.05
C ALA A 143 2.04 -9.82 -4.75
N ALA A 144 2.27 -9.40 -3.50
CA ALA A 144 3.53 -8.81 -3.07
C ALA A 144 4.69 -9.82 -3.17
N ALA A 145 4.46 -11.08 -2.78
CA ALA A 145 5.45 -12.16 -2.85
C ALA A 145 5.82 -12.52 -4.30
N ILE A 146 4.84 -12.63 -5.20
CA ILE A 146 5.08 -12.87 -6.64
C ILE A 146 5.88 -11.72 -7.24
N THR A 147 5.50 -10.48 -6.92
CA THR A 147 6.21 -9.30 -7.40
C THR A 147 7.65 -9.28 -6.88
N TYR A 148 7.85 -9.58 -5.60
CA TYR A 148 9.18 -9.71 -5.01
C TYR A 148 10.00 -10.81 -5.70
N ALA A 149 9.44 -12.00 -5.89
CA ALA A 149 10.14 -13.11 -6.52
C ALA A 149 10.55 -12.81 -7.98
N LYS A 150 9.69 -12.14 -8.76
CA LYS A 150 9.97 -11.81 -10.16
C LYS A 150 10.89 -10.60 -10.35
N PHE A 151 10.85 -9.63 -9.44
CA PHE A 151 11.54 -8.34 -9.62
C PHE A 151 12.63 -8.06 -8.58
N LYS A 152 12.96 -9.01 -7.70
CA LYS A 152 14.04 -8.85 -6.69
C LYS A 152 15.38 -8.47 -7.32
N ASP A 153 15.66 -8.94 -8.53
CA ASP A 153 16.94 -8.77 -9.24
C ASP A 153 16.90 -7.64 -10.29
N LYS A 154 15.73 -7.01 -10.51
CA LYS A 154 15.55 -5.87 -11.44
C LYS A 154 15.28 -4.56 -10.72
N GLY A 155 15.66 -4.49 -9.44
CA GLY A 155 15.37 -3.37 -8.54
C GLY A 155 16.35 -2.20 -8.66
N ASP A 156 17.42 -2.33 -9.43
CA ASP A 156 18.42 -1.28 -9.57
C ASP A 156 17.79 0.00 -10.14
N ALA A 157 18.26 1.15 -9.68
CA ALA A 157 17.81 2.42 -10.22
C ALA A 157 18.25 2.49 -11.69
N PRO A 158 17.36 2.90 -12.62
CA PRO A 158 17.76 3.10 -14.00
C PRO A 158 18.92 4.12 -14.07
N GLU A 159 19.88 3.87 -14.96
CA GLU A 159 21.11 4.66 -15.11
C GLU A 159 20.80 6.12 -15.51
N SER A 160 19.68 6.34 -16.21
CA SER A 160 19.08 7.65 -16.47
C SER A 160 17.56 7.60 -16.29
N VAL A 161 17.01 8.69 -15.75
CA VAL A 161 15.56 8.91 -15.59
C VAL A 161 15.05 9.92 -16.63
N LEU A 162 15.96 10.56 -17.37
CA LEU A 162 15.65 11.60 -18.33
C LEU A 162 15.02 11.01 -19.60
N VAL A 163 13.93 11.63 -20.05
CA VAL A 163 13.24 11.24 -21.29
C VAL A 163 14.16 11.39 -22.51
N SER A 164 15.07 12.36 -22.49
CA SER A 164 16.08 12.59 -23.54
C SER A 164 17.04 11.42 -23.72
N ASP A 165 17.32 10.66 -22.65
CA ASP A 165 18.33 9.62 -22.64
C ASP A 165 17.74 8.25 -23.00
N VAL A 166 16.43 8.09 -22.85
CA VAL A 166 15.68 6.85 -23.14
C VAL A 166 14.98 6.92 -24.51
N LEU A 167 14.56 8.11 -24.94
CA LEU A 167 14.05 8.37 -26.28
C LEU A 167 15.14 9.00 -27.14
N GLU A 168 16.10 8.18 -27.58
CA GLU A 168 17.10 8.61 -28.55
C GLU A 168 16.39 9.02 -29.86
N ALA A 169 16.53 10.30 -30.23
CA ALA A 169 16.48 10.86 -31.59
C ALA A 169 15.33 10.47 -32.56
N ALA A 170 14.16 10.00 -32.10
CA ALA A 170 13.04 9.71 -33.02
C ALA A 170 12.47 10.94 -33.75
N TYR A 171 12.96 12.16 -33.45
CA TYR A 171 12.62 13.40 -34.14
C TYR A 171 13.79 14.07 -34.87
N GLU A 172 15.02 13.56 -34.76
CA GLU A 172 16.20 14.25 -35.33
C GLU A 172 16.60 13.81 -36.74
N ASP A 173 15.93 12.82 -37.34
CA ASP A 173 16.27 12.41 -38.71
C ASP A 173 15.06 12.12 -39.62
N LYS A 174 14.42 13.21 -40.06
CA LYS A 174 13.74 13.29 -41.36
C LYS A 174 13.94 14.69 -41.95
N LYS A 175 15.20 15.02 -42.24
CA LYS A 175 15.53 15.97 -43.31
C LYS A 175 16.34 15.20 -44.32
N ASP A 176 15.66 14.77 -45.38
CA ASP A 176 16.12 14.82 -46.77
C ASP A 176 14.93 14.53 -47.69
#